data_AF-A0A5C6LMQ7-F1
#
_entry.id   AF-A0A5C6LMQ7-F1
#
_cell.length_a   1.000
_cell.length_b   1.000
_cell.length_c   1.000
_cell.angle_alpha   90.00
_cell.angle_beta   90.00
_cell.angle_gamma   90.00
#
_symmetry.space_group_name_H-M   'P 1'
#
loop_
_entity.id
_entity.type
_entity.pdbx_description
1 polymer ?
#
loop_
_entity_poly.entity_id
_entity_poly.type
_entity_poly.pdbx_seq_one_letter_code
_entity_poly.pdbx_strand_id
1 'polypeptide(L)'
;MLLQLQYDAQILHNTGAAFLRGNTPEEWFREMNEWQIPLTGLSGFLLPEHKNTEEAGGLLVVFKNQLPSPEKIRHPYTVINGNCFIPVNARITPAISPAEMKDLLIWHRQILHPAIGFVGFEIRDEISLSVLVNAGKQLTRSWDHAHPGMPPIARLTNIGITQVATTANISELLGNGDAPRPLYDLPQEDGTILSGLPPDENPDTSGQQASFFRESIIGKFLSALKLFSFGGRTASSERSGGRSVRGGAGGSGGSGSSYVQRGLEKMMQDLQAKETVN
;
A
#
# COMPACT_ATOMS: atom_id res chain seq x y z
N MET A 1 36.34 -0.97 10.07
CA MET A 1 35.81 -0.19 8.92
C MET A 1 34.30 -0.31 8.93
N LEU A 2 33.55 0.79 8.75
CA LEU A 2 32.08 0.77 8.77
C LEU A 2 31.55 0.92 7.34
N LEU A 3 30.86 -0.11 6.86
CA LEU A 3 30.32 -0.17 5.51
C LEU A 3 28.95 0.52 5.48
N GLN A 4 28.80 1.50 4.61
CA GLN A 4 27.61 2.35 4.51
C GLN A 4 27.00 2.28 3.12
N LEU A 5 25.68 2.37 3.07
CA LEU A 5 24.92 2.50 1.84
C LEU A 5 24.66 3.99 1.57
N GLN A 6 25.11 4.48 0.42
CA GLN A 6 24.83 5.85 -0.03
C GLN A 6 23.89 5.82 -1.23
N TYR A 7 22.78 6.55 -1.13
CA TYR A 7 21.86 6.74 -2.25
C TYR A 7 22.49 7.68 -3.30
N ASP A 8 22.35 7.32 -4.57
CA ASP A 8 22.81 8.10 -5.71
C ASP A 8 21.80 7.98 -6.85
N ALA A 9 21.13 9.08 -7.18
CA ALA A 9 20.08 9.10 -8.21
C ALA A 9 20.62 8.90 -9.63
N GLN A 10 21.91 9.11 -9.86
CA GLN A 10 22.54 8.92 -11.18
C GLN A 10 22.93 7.47 -11.43
N ILE A 11 22.97 6.65 -10.38
CA ILE A 11 23.33 5.24 -10.46
C ILE A 11 22.06 4.43 -10.68
N LEU A 12 22.09 3.59 -11.70
CA LEU A 12 21.05 2.60 -11.94
C LEU A 12 21.72 1.29 -12.32
N HIS A 13 21.90 0.43 -11.31
CA HIS A 13 22.41 -0.91 -11.51
C HIS A 13 21.37 -1.83 -12.17
N ASN A 14 21.85 -2.90 -12.79
CA ASN A 14 20.97 -3.95 -13.33
C ASN A 14 20.19 -4.60 -12.17
N THR A 15 18.86 -4.66 -12.31
CA THR A 15 17.98 -5.30 -11.35
C THR A 15 18.18 -6.81 -11.38
N GLY A 16 18.45 -7.40 -10.22
CA GLY A 16 18.52 -8.86 -10.01
C GLY A 16 17.57 -9.37 -8.93
N ALA A 17 16.98 -8.46 -8.15
CA ALA A 17 16.02 -8.76 -7.11
C ALA A 17 15.03 -7.60 -6.92
N ALA A 18 13.96 -7.84 -6.17
CA ALA A 18 12.98 -6.85 -5.76
C ALA A 18 12.64 -7.03 -4.28
N PHE A 19 12.50 -5.93 -3.56
CA PHE A 19 12.06 -5.96 -2.17
C PHE A 19 10.57 -5.67 -2.08
N LEU A 20 9.81 -6.64 -1.60
CA LEU A 20 8.39 -6.53 -1.34
C LEU A 20 8.20 -6.05 0.09
N ARG A 21 7.60 -4.87 0.24
CA ARG A 21 7.23 -4.33 1.56
C ARG A 21 5.97 -5.00 2.08
N GLY A 22 5.83 -5.02 3.40
CA GLY A 22 4.66 -5.55 4.09
C GLY A 22 5.01 -6.83 4.85
N ASN A 23 4.10 -7.22 5.74
CA ASN A 23 4.26 -8.38 6.62
C ASN A 23 3.26 -9.50 6.29
N THR A 24 2.47 -9.35 5.22
CA THR A 24 1.47 -10.34 4.83
C THR A 24 1.81 -11.03 3.50
N PRO A 25 1.61 -12.36 3.40
CA PRO A 25 1.80 -13.07 2.14
C PRO A 25 0.90 -12.55 1.01
N GLU A 26 -0.33 -12.12 1.31
CA GLU A 26 -1.28 -11.62 0.31
C GLU A 26 -0.70 -10.41 -0.45
N GLU A 27 -0.10 -9.46 0.27
CA GLU A 27 0.54 -8.29 -0.33
C GLU A 27 1.70 -8.69 -1.24
N TRP A 28 2.55 -9.61 -0.78
CA TRP A 28 3.69 -10.09 -1.55
C TRP A 28 3.24 -10.82 -2.82
N PHE A 29 2.26 -11.73 -2.71
CA PHE A 29 1.74 -12.47 -3.87
C PHE A 29 1.00 -11.57 -4.86
N ARG A 30 0.31 -10.53 -4.38
CA ARG A 30 -0.32 -9.55 -5.25
C ARG A 30 0.72 -8.82 -6.10
N GLU A 31 1.80 -8.33 -5.50
CA GLU A 31 2.88 -7.66 -6.25
C GLU A 31 3.60 -8.64 -7.19
N MET A 32 3.89 -9.87 -6.75
CA MET A 32 4.47 -10.90 -7.61
C MET A 32 3.59 -11.24 -8.83
N ASN A 33 2.27 -11.25 -8.65
CA ASN A 33 1.33 -11.50 -9.73
C ASN A 33 1.35 -10.37 -10.78
N GLU A 34 1.61 -9.12 -10.40
CA GLU A 34 1.75 -8.00 -11.35
C GLU A 34 2.92 -8.21 -12.33
N TRP A 35 3.99 -8.89 -11.87
CA TRP A 35 5.18 -9.19 -12.68
C TRP A 35 4.90 -10.16 -13.83
N GLN A 36 3.86 -11.01 -13.70
CA GLN A 36 3.51 -12.05 -14.68
C GLN A 36 4.65 -13.06 -14.94
N ILE A 37 5.38 -13.41 -13.87
CA ILE A 37 6.49 -14.39 -13.91
C ILE A 37 6.10 -15.62 -13.10
N PRO A 38 6.40 -16.84 -13.58
CA PRO A 38 6.17 -18.07 -12.82
C PRO A 38 6.94 -18.07 -11.50
N LEU A 39 6.27 -18.46 -10.41
CA LEU A 39 6.88 -18.55 -9.07
C LEU A 39 8.07 -19.53 -8.99
N THR A 40 8.16 -20.49 -9.91
CA THR A 40 9.29 -21.43 -10.02
C THR A 40 10.60 -20.74 -10.37
N GLY A 41 10.53 -19.56 -11.02
CA GLY A 41 11.69 -18.73 -11.36
C GLY A 41 12.11 -17.76 -10.25
N LEU A 42 11.47 -17.82 -9.08
CA LEU A 42 11.65 -16.88 -7.98
C LEU A 42 12.12 -17.58 -6.70
N SER A 43 13.03 -16.93 -6.01
CA SER A 43 13.43 -17.29 -4.63
C SER A 43 13.23 -16.12 -3.69
N GLY A 44 12.86 -16.40 -2.45
CA GLY A 44 12.60 -15.40 -1.43
C GLY A 44 13.55 -15.49 -0.25
N PHE A 45 13.85 -14.34 0.34
CA PHE A 45 14.49 -14.20 1.65
C PHE A 45 13.61 -13.30 2.51
N LEU A 46 13.23 -13.76 3.71
CA LEU A 46 12.43 -12.97 4.65
C LEU A 46 13.32 -11.99 5.39
N LEU A 47 12.97 -10.71 5.35
CA LEU A 47 13.65 -9.68 6.11
C LEU A 47 12.83 -9.34 7.36
N PRO A 48 13.49 -9.13 8.50
CA PRO A 48 12.81 -8.64 9.69
C PRO A 48 12.35 -7.20 9.48
N GLU A 49 11.29 -6.79 10.15
CA GLU A 49 10.82 -5.40 10.12
C GLU A 49 11.87 -4.43 10.68
N HIS A 50 12.50 -4.85 11.77
CA HIS A 50 13.52 -4.09 12.47
C HIS A 50 14.67 -5.00 12.91
N LYS A 51 15.83 -4.39 13.18
CA LYS A 51 17.03 -5.11 13.65
C LYS A 51 16.81 -5.91 14.95
N ASN A 52 15.81 -5.55 15.74
CA ASN A 52 15.55 -6.11 17.06
C ASN A 52 14.26 -6.95 17.15
N THR A 53 13.62 -7.24 16.01
CA THR A 53 12.33 -7.96 15.97
C THR A 53 12.45 -9.21 15.13
N GLU A 54 11.76 -10.28 15.53
CA GLU A 54 11.67 -11.53 14.77
C GLU A 54 10.53 -11.53 13.74
N GLU A 55 9.71 -10.49 13.71
CA GLU A 55 8.59 -10.34 12.79
C GLU A 55 9.07 -9.98 11.38
N ALA A 56 8.48 -10.63 10.38
CA ALA A 56 8.78 -10.35 8.98
C ALA A 56 8.25 -8.97 8.59
N GLY A 57 9.12 -8.09 8.07
CA GLY A 57 8.73 -6.77 7.55
C GLY A 57 8.85 -6.65 6.03
N GLY A 58 9.34 -7.68 5.37
CA GLY A 58 9.36 -7.74 3.92
C GLY A 58 9.98 -9.01 3.38
N LEU A 59 9.90 -9.16 2.06
CA LEU A 59 10.42 -10.29 1.32
C LEU A 59 11.32 -9.78 0.21
N LEU A 60 12.60 -10.12 0.23
CA LEU A 60 13.47 -9.93 -0.94
C LEU A 60 13.26 -11.11 -1.89
N VAL A 61 12.77 -10.81 -3.10
CA VAL A 61 12.60 -11.80 -4.16
C VAL A 61 13.74 -11.68 -5.17
N VAL A 62 14.43 -12.78 -5.41
CA VAL A 62 15.53 -12.91 -6.38
C VAL A 62 15.02 -13.53 -7.66
N PHE A 63 15.31 -12.89 -8.79
CA PHE A 63 14.93 -13.35 -10.11
C PHE A 63 16.01 -14.29 -10.68
N LYS A 64 15.64 -15.52 -11.06
CA LYS A 64 16.60 -16.50 -11.60
C LYS A 64 16.74 -16.42 -13.12
N ASN A 65 15.63 -16.56 -13.84
CA ASN A 65 15.65 -16.75 -15.30
C ASN A 65 14.91 -15.66 -16.06
N GLN A 66 13.94 -15.00 -15.42
CA GLN A 66 13.07 -14.01 -16.04
C GLN A 66 13.04 -12.77 -15.17
N LEU A 67 13.19 -11.62 -15.80
CA LEU A 67 13.13 -10.31 -15.14
C LEU A 67 11.80 -9.63 -15.47
N PRO A 68 11.11 -9.04 -14.48
CA PRO A 68 9.93 -8.23 -14.76
C PRO A 68 10.30 -6.98 -15.55
N SER A 69 9.30 -6.34 -16.17
CA SER A 69 9.47 -4.97 -16.66
C SER A 69 9.90 -4.06 -15.48
N PRO A 70 10.95 -3.23 -15.64
CA PRO A 70 11.45 -2.36 -14.57
C PRO A 70 10.39 -1.47 -13.94
N GLU A 71 9.39 -1.03 -14.72
CA GLU A 71 8.28 -0.18 -14.25
C GLU A 71 7.37 -0.89 -13.24
N LYS A 72 7.34 -2.22 -13.24
CA LYS A 72 6.53 -3.03 -12.33
C LYS A 72 7.23 -3.32 -11.00
N ILE A 73 8.53 -2.99 -10.89
CA ILE A 73 9.34 -3.29 -9.72
C ILE A 73 9.43 -2.04 -8.85
N ARG A 74 8.75 -2.04 -7.70
CA ARG A 74 8.67 -0.86 -6.82
C ARG A 74 9.98 -0.57 -6.10
N HIS A 75 10.65 -1.61 -5.61
CA HIS A 75 11.91 -1.49 -4.89
C HIS A 75 12.95 -2.45 -5.47
N PRO A 76 13.59 -2.06 -6.59
CA PRO A 76 14.58 -2.90 -7.27
C PRO A 76 15.90 -2.98 -6.48
N TYR A 77 16.47 -4.18 -6.46
CA TYR A 77 17.77 -4.50 -5.88
C TYR A 77 18.69 -5.09 -6.95
N THR A 78 19.98 -4.78 -6.85
CA THR A 78 21.04 -5.38 -7.66
C THR A 78 21.84 -6.40 -6.85
N VAL A 79 22.64 -7.20 -7.54
CA VAL A 79 23.54 -8.19 -6.93
C VAL A 79 24.98 -7.80 -7.22
N ILE A 80 25.74 -7.51 -6.16
CA ILE A 80 27.17 -7.26 -6.20
C ILE A 80 27.91 -8.54 -5.83
N ASN A 81 28.94 -8.89 -6.60
CA ASN A 81 29.81 -10.05 -6.37
C ASN A 81 29.05 -11.40 -6.27
N GLY A 82 27.84 -11.46 -6.83
CA GLY A 82 27.02 -12.66 -6.86
C GLY A 82 26.31 -13.02 -5.56
N ASN A 83 26.60 -12.39 -4.42
CA ASN A 83 26.03 -12.74 -3.11
C ASN A 83 25.55 -11.55 -2.25
N CYS A 84 25.88 -10.30 -2.58
CA CYS A 84 25.46 -9.12 -1.82
C CYS A 84 24.38 -8.33 -2.56
N PHE A 85 23.22 -8.14 -1.94
CA PHE A 85 22.09 -7.40 -2.49
C PHE A 85 22.03 -5.99 -1.92
N ILE A 86 21.96 -5.00 -2.82
CA ILE A 86 21.77 -3.60 -2.45
C ILE A 86 20.72 -2.95 -3.37
N PRO A 87 20.06 -1.85 -2.96
CA PRO A 87 19.18 -1.09 -3.85
C PRO A 87 19.91 -0.66 -5.15
N VAL A 88 19.22 -0.66 -6.29
CA VAL A 88 19.84 -0.33 -7.59
C VAL A 88 20.40 1.09 -7.71
N ASN A 89 19.88 2.00 -6.89
CA ASN A 89 20.21 3.43 -6.82
C ASN A 89 21.10 3.73 -5.61
N ALA A 90 21.90 2.76 -5.20
CA ALA A 90 22.78 2.91 -4.07
C ALA A 90 24.17 2.35 -4.35
N ARG A 91 25.17 2.91 -3.68
CA ARG A 91 26.56 2.48 -3.72
C ARG A 91 27.07 2.16 -2.32
N ILE A 92 28.02 1.23 -2.26
CA ILE A 92 28.71 0.88 -1.02
C ILE A 92 29.86 1.88 -0.81
N THR A 93 29.96 2.42 0.40
CA THR A 93 31.04 3.33 0.82
C THR A 93 31.69 2.80 2.11
N PRO A 94 33.03 2.75 2.20
CA PRO A 94 34.00 3.11 1.16
C PRO A 94 33.95 2.14 -0.04
N ALA A 95 34.61 2.50 -1.15
CA ALA A 95 34.74 1.60 -2.28
C ALA A 95 35.57 0.38 -1.86
N ILE A 96 35.02 -0.82 -2.10
CA ILE A 96 35.63 -2.10 -1.71
C ILE A 96 35.86 -2.89 -3.00
N SER A 97 37.06 -3.46 -3.15
CA SER A 97 37.37 -4.31 -4.29
C SER A 97 36.59 -5.63 -4.22
N PRO A 98 36.34 -6.32 -5.36
CA PRO A 98 35.67 -7.62 -5.34
C PRO A 98 36.38 -8.68 -4.48
N ALA A 99 37.71 -8.60 -4.38
CA ALA A 99 38.52 -9.49 -3.54
C ALA A 99 38.26 -9.23 -2.04
N GLU A 100 38.38 -7.98 -1.60
CA GLU A 100 38.06 -7.59 -0.22
C GLU A 100 36.61 -7.89 0.12
N MET A 101 35.69 -7.67 -0.82
CA MET A 101 34.28 -7.97 -0.64
C MET A 101 34.07 -9.47 -0.38
N LYS A 102 34.76 -10.34 -1.11
CA LYS A 102 34.67 -11.80 -0.90
C LYS A 102 35.15 -12.21 0.49
N ASP A 103 36.19 -11.57 1.00
CA ASP A 103 36.75 -11.86 2.32
C ASP A 103 35.88 -11.30 3.47
N LEU A 104 35.20 -10.16 3.25
CA LEU A 104 34.33 -9.53 4.23
C LEU A 104 32.93 -10.18 4.30
N LEU A 105 32.47 -10.76 3.21
CA LEU A 105 31.14 -11.35 3.07
C LEU A 105 31.13 -12.81 3.58
N ILE A 106 30.71 -13.01 4.82
CA ILE A 106 30.77 -14.32 5.50
C ILE A 106 29.61 -15.25 5.11
N TRP A 107 28.43 -14.68 4.82
CA TRP A 107 27.21 -15.47 4.55
C TRP A 107 27.01 -15.79 3.07
N HIS A 108 26.24 -16.85 2.80
CA HIS A 108 25.94 -17.27 1.44
C HIS A 108 25.21 -16.18 0.64
N ARG A 109 24.23 -15.51 1.25
CA ARG A 109 23.55 -14.33 0.72
C ARG A 109 23.51 -13.23 1.76
N GLN A 110 23.75 -11.99 1.35
CA GLN A 110 23.79 -10.83 2.24
C GLN A 110 22.98 -9.70 1.64
N ILE A 111 22.21 -9.00 2.45
CA ILE A 111 21.36 -7.90 2.02
C ILE A 111 21.73 -6.68 2.85
N LEU A 112 22.05 -5.57 2.18
CA LEU A 112 22.24 -4.27 2.82
C LEU A 112 20.99 -3.43 2.59
N HIS A 113 20.04 -3.53 3.50
CA HIS A 113 18.77 -2.80 3.43
C HIS A 113 18.91 -1.41 4.08
N PRO A 114 18.41 -0.33 3.45
CA PRO A 114 18.58 1.05 3.95
C PRO A 114 18.13 1.28 5.40
N ALA A 115 17.04 0.64 5.83
CA ALA A 115 16.45 0.84 7.15
C ALA A 115 16.87 -0.22 8.19
N ILE A 116 17.12 -1.46 7.74
CA ILE A 116 17.40 -2.60 8.65
C ILE A 116 18.91 -2.73 8.86
N GLY A 117 19.70 -2.32 7.87
CA GLY A 117 21.13 -2.51 7.81
C GLY A 117 21.47 -3.83 7.14
N PHE A 118 22.56 -4.43 7.62
CA PHE A 118 23.15 -5.62 7.03
C PHE A 118 22.52 -6.90 7.60
N VAL A 119 21.99 -7.74 6.71
CA VAL A 119 21.33 -9.00 7.06
C VAL A 119 21.98 -10.13 6.28
N GLY A 120 22.42 -11.18 6.97
CA GLY A 120 23.03 -12.37 6.38
C GLY A 120 22.06 -13.54 6.37
N PHE A 121 22.13 -14.35 5.31
CA PHE A 121 21.31 -15.53 5.10
C PHE A 121 22.19 -16.72 4.71
N GLU A 122 21.82 -17.87 5.25
CA GLU A 122 22.35 -19.16 4.85
C GLU A 122 21.60 -19.72 3.64
N ILE A 123 22.16 -20.76 3.03
CA ILE A 123 21.52 -21.47 1.91
C ILE A 123 20.13 -21.99 2.31
N ARG A 124 19.97 -22.39 3.58
CA ARG A 124 18.74 -22.96 4.13
C ARG A 124 17.62 -21.93 4.28
N ASP A 125 17.96 -20.65 4.29
CA ASP A 125 17.00 -19.56 4.43
C ASP A 125 16.41 -19.14 3.08
N GLU A 126 16.92 -19.68 1.97
CA GLU A 126 16.35 -19.47 0.64
C GLU A 126 15.02 -20.22 0.52
N ILE A 127 13.93 -19.47 0.35
CA ILE A 127 12.59 -20.01 0.20
C ILE A 127 12.25 -20.09 -1.29
N SER A 128 11.96 -21.30 -1.79
CA SER A 128 11.35 -21.45 -3.11
C SER A 128 9.88 -21.01 -3.04
N LEU A 129 9.51 -19.94 -3.75
CA LEU A 129 8.18 -19.33 -3.62
C LEU A 129 7.06 -20.24 -4.13
N SER A 130 7.36 -21.19 -5.03
CA SER A 130 6.40 -22.21 -5.46
C SER A 130 5.96 -23.14 -4.33
N VAL A 131 6.79 -23.35 -3.30
CA VAL A 131 6.46 -24.23 -2.16
C VAL A 131 5.43 -23.60 -1.24
N LEU A 132 5.33 -22.28 -1.23
CA LEU A 132 4.37 -21.53 -0.41
C LEU A 132 2.93 -21.62 -0.94
N VAL A 133 2.76 -21.99 -2.21
CA VAL A 133 1.45 -22.11 -2.83
C VAL A 133 1.02 -23.58 -2.83
N ASN A 134 0.00 -23.88 -2.04
CA ASN A 134 -0.67 -25.18 -2.09
C ASN A 134 -1.93 -25.05 -2.93
N ALA A 135 -1.98 -25.73 -4.08
CA ALA A 135 -3.22 -25.93 -4.79
C ALA A 135 -4.10 -26.83 -3.91
N GLY A 136 -5.04 -26.22 -3.19
CA GLY A 136 -5.93 -26.92 -2.27
C GLY A 136 -6.53 -28.17 -2.91
N LYS A 137 -6.85 -29.17 -2.09
CA LYS A 137 -7.44 -30.42 -2.56
C LYS A 137 -8.68 -30.12 -3.40
N GLN A 138 -8.75 -30.69 -4.61
CA GLN A 138 -9.94 -30.60 -5.44
C GLN A 138 -11.14 -31.05 -4.63
N LEU A 139 -12.06 -30.13 -4.37
CA LEU A 139 -13.29 -30.45 -3.67
C LEU A 139 -14.17 -31.22 -4.65
N THR A 140 -14.31 -32.53 -4.42
CA THR A 140 -15.34 -33.34 -5.08
C THR A 140 -16.70 -32.93 -4.52
N ARG A 141 -17.18 -31.77 -4.93
CA ARG A 141 -18.51 -31.27 -4.59
C ARG A 141 -19.46 -31.71 -5.69
N SER A 142 -20.49 -32.47 -5.32
CA SER A 142 -21.59 -32.76 -6.23
C SER A 142 -22.29 -31.43 -6.56
N TRP A 143 -22.36 -31.13 -7.86
CA TRP A 143 -23.10 -30.00 -8.40
C TRP A 143 -24.57 -30.34 -8.66
N ASP A 144 -24.98 -31.58 -8.35
CA ASP A 144 -26.33 -32.10 -8.63
C ASP A 144 -27.42 -31.38 -7.81
N HIS A 145 -27.01 -30.69 -6.74
CA HIS A 145 -27.86 -29.83 -5.91
C HIS A 145 -27.55 -28.33 -6.07
N ALA A 146 -26.84 -27.92 -7.13
CA ALA A 146 -26.62 -26.51 -7.40
C ALA A 146 -27.97 -25.86 -7.78
N HIS A 147 -28.46 -24.98 -6.93
CA HIS A 147 -29.64 -24.18 -7.26
C HIS A 147 -29.27 -23.15 -8.32
N PRO A 148 -30.11 -22.97 -9.36
CA PRO A 148 -29.97 -21.82 -10.25
C PRO A 148 -29.90 -20.54 -9.41
N GLY A 149 -28.88 -19.72 -9.66
CA GLY A 149 -28.75 -18.43 -8.98
C GLY A 149 -29.99 -17.55 -9.24
N MET A 150 -30.16 -16.51 -8.43
CA MET A 150 -31.26 -15.57 -8.66
C MET A 150 -31.20 -15.06 -10.10
N PRO A 151 -32.35 -14.98 -10.81
CA PRO A 151 -32.37 -14.44 -12.15
C PRO A 151 -31.76 -13.04 -12.15
N PRO A 152 -31.06 -12.64 -13.23
CA PRO A 152 -30.48 -11.32 -13.33
C PRO A 152 -31.56 -10.27 -13.09
N ILE A 153 -31.24 -9.28 -12.25
CA ILE A 153 -32.16 -8.18 -11.91
C ILE A 153 -32.63 -7.55 -13.22
N ALA A 154 -33.95 -7.42 -13.38
CA ALA A 154 -34.53 -6.82 -14.57
C ALA A 154 -33.92 -5.43 -14.81
N ARG A 155 -33.54 -5.15 -16.07
CA ARG A 155 -32.94 -3.86 -16.43
C ARG A 155 -33.93 -2.75 -16.10
N LEU A 156 -33.47 -1.76 -15.32
CA LEU A 156 -34.27 -0.58 -15.00
C LEU A 156 -34.63 0.15 -16.29
N THR A 157 -35.89 0.08 -16.71
CA THR A 157 -36.36 0.66 -17.98
C THR A 157 -36.83 2.09 -17.83
N ASN A 158 -37.35 2.47 -16.66
CA ASN A 158 -37.85 3.81 -16.41
C ASN A 158 -37.83 4.11 -14.90
N ILE A 159 -37.52 5.36 -14.55
CA ILE A 159 -37.74 5.93 -13.22
C ILE A 159 -38.75 7.06 -13.40
N GLY A 160 -39.97 6.84 -12.91
CA GLY A 160 -41.02 7.85 -12.88
C GLY A 160 -41.06 8.56 -11.54
N ILE A 161 -41.23 9.88 -11.55
CA ILE A 161 -41.54 10.66 -10.35
C ILE A 161 -43.07 10.65 -10.20
N THR A 162 -43.58 10.04 -9.14
CA THR A 162 -44.99 10.15 -8.79
C THR A 162 -45.26 11.59 -8.36
N GLN A 163 -45.78 12.39 -9.29
CA GLN A 163 -46.31 13.70 -8.95
C GLN A 163 -47.57 13.47 -8.12
N VAL A 164 -47.42 13.55 -6.80
CA VAL A 164 -48.56 13.76 -5.92
C VAL A 164 -49.14 15.10 -6.33
N ALA A 165 -50.38 15.08 -6.83
CA ALA A 165 -51.09 16.30 -7.19
C ALA A 165 -51.39 17.08 -5.91
N THR A 166 -50.40 17.82 -5.41
CA THR A 166 -50.64 18.86 -4.43
C THR A 166 -51.42 19.94 -5.16
N THR A 167 -52.68 20.12 -4.78
CA THR A 167 -53.59 21.14 -5.32
C THR A 167 -53.16 22.58 -5.00
N ALA A 168 -51.96 22.78 -4.45
CA ALA A 168 -51.39 24.10 -4.26
C ALA A 168 -50.70 24.51 -5.56
N ASN A 169 -51.14 25.64 -6.14
CA ASN A 169 -50.47 26.26 -7.28
C ASN A 169 -48.99 26.43 -6.92
N ILE A 170 -48.09 25.85 -7.73
CA ILE A 170 -46.64 25.98 -7.54
C ILE A 170 -46.24 27.48 -7.49
N SER A 171 -46.99 28.34 -8.18
CA SER A 171 -46.87 29.80 -8.15
C SER A 171 -47.14 30.43 -6.77
N GLU A 172 -47.98 29.85 -5.92
CA GLU A 172 -48.21 30.35 -4.55
C GLU A 172 -47.09 29.92 -3.58
N LEU A 173 -46.47 28.77 -3.83
CA LEU A 173 -45.41 28.20 -2.98
C LEU A 173 -44.03 28.81 -3.27
N LEU A 174 -43.80 29.30 -4.49
CA LEU A 174 -42.57 29.99 -4.88
C LEU A 174 -42.57 31.49 -4.56
N GLY A 175 -43.66 32.00 -3.97
CA GLY A 175 -43.86 33.43 -3.75
C GLY A 175 -44.05 34.16 -5.07
N ASN A 176 -44.95 35.13 -5.09
CA ASN A 176 -45.01 36.07 -6.20
C ASN A 176 -43.64 36.72 -6.33
N GLY A 177 -42.99 36.48 -7.48
CA GLY A 177 -41.61 36.87 -7.71
C GLY A 177 -41.38 38.34 -7.36
N ASP A 178 -40.58 38.56 -6.33
CA ASP A 178 -39.75 39.76 -6.31
C ASP A 178 -38.98 39.75 -7.63
N ALA A 179 -39.11 40.82 -8.40
CA ALA A 179 -38.36 40.99 -9.64
C ALA A 179 -36.88 40.69 -9.38
N PRO A 180 -36.17 40.01 -10.31
CA PRO A 180 -34.78 39.63 -10.11
C PRO A 180 -33.98 40.87 -9.73
N ARG A 181 -33.59 40.95 -8.46
CA ARG A 181 -32.77 42.05 -7.97
C ARG A 181 -31.41 41.91 -8.64
N PRO A 182 -30.89 42.96 -9.25
CA PRO A 182 -29.62 42.87 -9.93
C PRO A 182 -28.50 42.51 -8.93
N LEU A 183 -27.44 41.86 -9.43
CA LEU A 183 -26.43 41.16 -8.62
C LEU A 183 -25.73 42.02 -7.55
N TYR A 184 -25.78 43.34 -7.66
CA TYR A 184 -25.18 44.29 -6.71
C TYR A 184 -25.98 44.46 -5.42
N ASP A 185 -27.18 43.90 -5.34
CA ASP A 185 -28.07 43.98 -4.17
C ASP A 185 -27.97 42.75 -3.24
N LEU A 186 -26.96 41.90 -3.46
CA LEU A 186 -26.64 40.80 -2.57
C LEU A 186 -25.80 41.30 -1.39
N PRO A 187 -26.15 40.99 -0.12
CA PRO A 187 -25.33 41.37 1.01
C PRO A 187 -23.97 40.65 0.94
N GLN A 188 -22.87 41.42 0.89
CA GLN A 188 -21.53 40.89 1.11
C GLN A 188 -21.37 40.52 2.60
N GLU A 189 -20.53 39.52 2.92
CA GLU A 189 -20.44 38.81 4.22
C GLU A 189 -20.07 39.68 5.45
N ASP A 190 -20.00 40.99 5.26
CA ASP A 190 -19.67 42.04 6.22
C ASP A 190 -20.78 43.10 6.38
N GLY A 191 -22.00 42.81 5.89
CA GLY A 191 -23.23 43.44 6.37
C GLY A 191 -23.44 44.92 6.00
N THR A 192 -22.80 45.41 4.94
CA THR A 192 -22.96 46.81 4.48
C THR A 192 -23.50 46.86 3.04
N ILE A 193 -24.69 47.46 2.85
CA ILE A 193 -25.31 47.65 1.52
C ILE A 193 -24.83 48.99 0.94
N LEU A 194 -24.20 48.96 -0.23
CA LEU A 194 -23.71 50.16 -0.90
C LEU A 194 -24.81 50.71 -1.84
N SER A 195 -25.55 51.71 -1.34
CA SER A 195 -26.54 52.47 -2.13
C SER A 195 -25.84 53.37 -3.15
N GLY A 196 -25.93 53.04 -4.43
CA GLY A 196 -25.46 53.87 -5.55
C GLY A 196 -26.51 53.95 -6.65
N LEU A 197 -27.06 55.15 -6.87
CA LEU A 197 -28.07 55.49 -7.89
C LEU A 197 -27.55 55.27 -9.33
N PRO A 198 -28.44 55.00 -10.30
CA PRO A 198 -28.09 54.71 -11.69
C PRO A 198 -27.79 55.98 -12.50
N PRO A 199 -26.88 55.96 -13.49
CA PRO A 199 -26.76 57.05 -14.45
C PRO A 199 -27.77 56.93 -15.61
N ASP A 200 -28.27 58.10 -16.01
CA ASP A 200 -29.37 58.42 -16.93
C ASP A 200 -29.32 57.79 -18.35
N GLU A 201 -30.52 57.54 -18.90
CA GLU A 201 -30.81 57.23 -20.30
C GLU A 201 -30.83 58.50 -21.19
N ASN A 202 -30.23 58.42 -22.41
CA ASN A 202 -30.73 58.91 -23.72
C ASN A 202 -29.58 59.21 -24.75
N PRO A 203 -29.84 59.32 -26.08
CA PRO A 203 -30.32 58.27 -26.99
C PRO A 203 -29.49 58.22 -28.32
N ASP A 204 -29.90 57.33 -29.23
CA ASP A 204 -29.64 57.32 -30.69
C ASP A 204 -28.22 57.09 -31.24
N THR A 205 -27.96 55.88 -31.78
CA THR A 205 -28.12 55.61 -33.23
C THR A 205 -27.73 54.17 -33.59
N SER A 206 -28.70 53.46 -34.18
CA SER A 206 -28.61 52.45 -35.25
C SER A 206 -27.34 51.59 -35.42
N GLY A 207 -27.52 50.26 -35.33
CA GLY A 207 -26.66 49.32 -36.08
C GLY A 207 -26.55 47.91 -35.51
N GLN A 208 -27.55 47.07 -35.80
CA GLN A 208 -27.45 45.61 -36.03
C GLN A 208 -26.64 44.71 -35.06
N GLN A 209 -27.41 43.90 -34.32
CA GLN A 209 -27.22 42.49 -33.95
C GLN A 209 -25.79 41.94 -33.79
N ALA A 210 -25.43 41.62 -32.55
CA ALA A 210 -24.68 40.39 -32.25
C ALA A 210 -24.93 39.94 -30.79
N SER A 211 -25.55 38.77 -30.70
CA SER A 211 -25.41 37.72 -29.67
C SER A 211 -24.43 37.99 -28.50
N PHE A 212 -24.99 38.05 -27.28
CA PHE A 212 -24.27 37.94 -26.01
C PHE A 212 -24.82 36.78 -25.18
N PHE A 213 -24.04 35.70 -25.09
CA PHE A 213 -23.77 34.87 -23.91
C PHE A 213 -22.44 34.17 -24.24
N ARG A 214 -21.44 34.02 -23.39
CA ARG A 214 -21.02 34.60 -22.11
C ARG A 214 -19.65 33.95 -21.80
N GLU A 215 -18.69 34.74 -21.30
CA GLU A 215 -17.61 34.40 -20.34
C GLU A 215 -16.76 33.12 -20.61
N SER A 216 -15.46 33.15 -20.94
CA SER A 216 -14.31 33.79 -20.28
C SER A 216 -14.18 33.42 -18.78
N ILE A 217 -13.33 32.44 -18.42
CA ILE A 217 -11.97 32.63 -17.86
C ILE A 217 -11.95 32.74 -16.31
N ILE A 218 -11.20 31.80 -15.73
CA ILE A 218 -10.42 31.84 -14.47
C ILE A 218 -11.18 31.83 -13.13
N GLY A 219 -10.73 30.94 -12.24
CA GLY A 219 -10.82 31.24 -10.80
C GLY A 219 -10.60 30.05 -9.88
N LYS A 220 -9.36 29.85 -9.43
CA LYS A 220 -9.01 29.08 -8.24
C LYS A 220 -9.71 29.68 -7.01
N PHE A 221 -10.24 28.87 -6.09
CA PHE A 221 -9.67 28.63 -4.73
C PHE A 221 -10.70 28.10 -3.70
N LEU A 222 -10.16 27.20 -2.84
CA LEU A 222 -10.45 26.93 -1.42
C LEU A 222 -11.85 26.52 -0.94
N SER A 223 -11.92 25.29 -0.40
CA SER A 223 -12.18 24.96 1.03
C SER A 223 -12.46 23.45 1.12
N ALA A 224 -11.72 22.67 1.89
CA ALA A 224 -11.84 22.49 3.34
C ALA A 224 -13.27 22.10 3.79
N LEU A 225 -13.33 20.97 4.52
CA LEU A 225 -14.46 20.37 5.25
C LEU A 225 -15.48 19.51 4.48
N LYS A 226 -15.40 18.19 4.74
CA LYS A 226 -16.44 17.26 5.25
C LYS A 226 -15.90 15.84 5.03
N LEU A 227 -15.49 15.06 6.02
CA LEU A 227 -16.24 14.59 7.18
C LEU A 227 -17.63 14.10 6.78
N PHE A 228 -17.68 12.87 6.25
CA PHE A 228 -18.83 11.99 6.35
C PHE A 228 -18.37 10.58 6.71
N SER A 229 -18.58 10.27 7.98
CA SER A 229 -18.91 8.93 8.46
C SER A 229 -20.39 8.71 8.20
N PHE A 230 -20.74 7.62 7.53
CA PHE A 230 -22.02 6.88 7.58
C PHE A 230 -21.68 5.50 6.98
N GLY A 231 -21.78 4.35 7.63
CA GLY A 231 -22.62 3.94 8.76
C GLY A 231 -23.48 2.77 8.30
N GLY A 232 -23.37 1.60 8.94
CA GLY A 232 -24.38 0.55 8.83
C GLY A 232 -23.87 -0.90 8.74
N ARG A 233 -23.50 -1.49 9.88
CA ARG A 233 -23.72 -2.93 10.11
C ARG A 233 -24.55 -3.10 11.38
N THR A 234 -25.83 -3.37 11.16
CA THR A 234 -26.67 -4.23 12.01
C THR A 234 -26.08 -5.65 11.97
N ALA A 235 -26.21 -6.56 12.94
CA ALA A 235 -27.13 -6.68 14.06
C ALA A 235 -26.48 -7.52 15.18
N SER A 236 -27.02 -7.30 16.36
CA SER A 236 -26.94 -8.09 17.59
C SER A 236 -27.44 -9.53 17.45
N SER A 237 -26.85 -10.45 18.23
CA SER A 237 -27.63 -11.31 19.14
C SER A 237 -26.74 -11.87 20.26
N GLU A 238 -27.09 -11.52 21.49
CA GLU A 238 -26.65 -12.15 22.74
C GLU A 238 -27.34 -13.50 22.94
N ARG A 239 -26.64 -14.45 23.59
CA ARG A 239 -26.97 -14.97 24.95
C ARG A 239 -26.02 -16.11 25.33
N SER A 240 -25.29 -15.96 26.44
CA SER A 240 -25.53 -16.65 27.73
C SER A 240 -25.39 -18.17 27.63
N GLY A 241 -24.49 -18.88 28.32
CA GLY A 241 -23.89 -18.68 29.63
C GLY A 241 -23.82 -20.07 30.28
N GLY A 242 -22.72 -20.43 30.95
CA GLY A 242 -22.62 -21.75 31.61
C GLY A 242 -21.22 -22.08 32.10
N ARG A 243 -21.13 -22.56 33.34
CA ARG A 243 -20.03 -22.40 34.29
C ARG A 243 -19.23 -23.70 34.48
N SER A 244 -17.90 -23.56 34.64
CA SER A 244 -16.91 -24.35 35.40
C SER A 244 -17.03 -25.88 35.53
N VAL A 245 -15.94 -26.60 35.19
CA VAL A 245 -15.28 -27.59 36.08
C VAL A 245 -13.75 -27.53 35.87
N ARG A 246 -13.07 -27.90 36.95
CA ARG A 246 -11.69 -27.71 37.43
C ARG A 246 -10.78 -28.90 37.07
N GLY A 247 -9.48 -28.62 36.97
CA GLY A 247 -8.35 -29.58 37.00
C GLY A 247 -7.53 -29.54 35.72
N GLY A 248 -6.21 -29.39 35.69
CA GLY A 248 -5.17 -29.39 36.70
C GLY A 248 -3.88 -29.91 36.04
N ALA A 249 -2.74 -29.28 36.36
CA ALA A 249 -1.35 -29.72 36.19
C ALA A 249 -0.65 -29.61 34.80
N GLY A 250 0.45 -28.84 34.79
CA GLY A 250 1.76 -29.37 34.40
C GLY A 250 2.49 -28.72 33.21
N GLY A 251 3.68 -28.15 33.47
CA GLY A 251 4.77 -27.91 32.49
C GLY A 251 4.87 -26.46 32.00
N SER A 252 5.68 -25.59 32.60
CA SER A 252 7.14 -25.46 32.44
C SER A 252 7.59 -25.39 30.98
N GLY A 253 8.06 -24.20 30.56
CA GLY A 253 8.59 -23.96 29.22
C GLY A 253 9.15 -22.55 29.09
N GLY A 254 10.15 -22.22 29.89
CA GLY A 254 11.00 -21.05 29.65
C GLY A 254 12.02 -21.31 28.55
N SER A 255 12.63 -20.21 28.08
CA SER A 255 13.92 -20.14 27.36
C SER A 255 13.91 -19.91 25.84
N GLY A 256 13.52 -18.68 25.45
CA GLY A 256 13.99 -18.05 24.20
C GLY A 256 15.42 -17.47 24.30
N SER A 257 16.06 -17.56 25.47
CA SER A 257 17.41 -17.03 25.74
C SER A 257 18.56 -17.97 25.32
N SER A 258 18.25 -19.18 24.84
CA SER A 258 19.25 -20.25 24.71
C SER A 258 20.07 -20.27 23.41
N TYR A 259 19.74 -19.44 22.41
CA TYR A 259 20.46 -19.42 21.12
C TYR A 259 21.64 -18.46 21.12
N VAL A 260 21.48 -17.25 21.69
CA VAL A 260 22.57 -16.27 21.83
C VAL A 260 23.65 -16.82 22.78
N GLN A 261 23.22 -17.48 23.85
CA GLN A 261 24.13 -18.00 24.87
C GLN A 261 24.95 -19.21 24.38
N ARG A 262 24.34 -20.11 23.59
CA ARG A 262 25.05 -21.23 22.94
C ARG A 262 26.01 -20.78 21.85
N GLY A 263 25.68 -19.72 21.10
CA GLY A 263 26.60 -19.13 20.12
C GLY A 263 27.86 -18.54 20.77
N LEU A 264 27.70 -17.91 21.93
CA LEU A 264 28.79 -17.28 22.68
C LEU A 264 29.70 -18.32 23.37
N GLU A 265 29.13 -19.39 23.92
CA GLU A 265 29.90 -20.50 24.50
C GLU A 265 30.75 -21.23 23.44
N LYS A 266 30.19 -21.46 22.25
CA LYS A 266 30.93 -22.09 21.15
C LYS A 266 32.09 -21.21 20.68
N MET A 267 31.89 -19.89 20.64
CA MET A 267 32.94 -18.93 20.25
C MET A 267 34.08 -18.86 21.29
N MET A 268 33.76 -18.97 22.58
CA MET A 268 34.79 -19.04 23.64
C MET A 268 35.60 -20.35 23.60
N GLN A 269 34.95 -21.47 23.30
CA GLN A 269 35.65 -22.76 23.15
C GLN A 269 36.60 -22.76 21.93
N ASP A 270 36.19 -22.18 20.81
CA ASP A 270 37.04 -22.09 19.61
C ASP A 270 38.24 -21.16 19.81
N LEU A 271 38.12 -20.13 20.65
CA LEU A 271 39.24 -19.25 21.03
C LEU A 271 40.23 -19.97 21.96
N GLN A 272 39.75 -20.72 22.95
CA GLN A 272 40.59 -21.50 23.85
C GLN A 272 41.30 -22.68 23.15
N ALA A 273 40.66 -23.28 22.15
CA ALA A 273 41.27 -24.31 21.31
C ALA A 273 42.36 -23.75 20.38
N LYS A 274 42.28 -22.47 20.00
CA LYS A 274 43.32 -21.80 19.21
C LYS A 274 44.54 -21.36 20.02
N GLU A 275 44.38 -21.08 21.31
CA GLU A 275 45.51 -20.70 22.19
C GLU A 275 46.32 -21.90 22.67
N THR A 276 45.82 -23.12 22.59
CA THR A 276 46.51 -24.34 23.06
C THR A 276 47.36 -25.04 22.00
N VAL A 277 47.44 -24.49 20.78
CA VAL A 277 48.22 -25.05 19.65
C VAL A 277 49.42 -24.16 19.27
N ASN A 278 49.83 -23.23 20.15
CA ASN A 278 51.10 -22.50 20.03
C ASN A 278 52.01 -22.75 21.22
#